data_AF-A0A2A4EDI7-F1
#
_entry.id   AF-A0A2A4EDI7-F1
#
_cell.length_a   1.000
_cell.length_b   1.000
_cell.length_c   1.000
_cell.angle_alpha   90.00
_cell.angle_beta   90.00
_cell.angle_gamma   90.00
#
_symmetry.space_group_name_H-M   'P 1'
#
loop_
_entity.id
_entity.type
_entity.pdbx_description
1 polymer ?
#
loop_
_entity_poly.entity_id
_entity_poly.type
_entity_poly.pdbx_seq_one_letter_code
_entity_poly.pdbx_strand_id
1 'polypeptide(L)'
;MTLGDLIQILAVLAAIGASIVALIVSAKDRRNAREIAIEDRAEAARLAAEDRVEAARAAADDRRESLRHAYLLHELETLAKLLVNLNRGGSADKQESKRMGAEALTLIGQLGEERLPKLWNERAGDEEKLRAAYNDPEMPEYKKDALEAQLAVHAILREIRGIVDPDESAVSVDS
;
A
#
# COMPACT_ATOMS: atom_id res chain seq x y z
N MET A 1 53.65 -73.11 -18.56
CA MET A 1 52.47 -72.38 -18.03
C MET A 1 51.39 -73.42 -17.77
N THR A 2 50.91 -73.54 -16.54
CA THR A 2 49.84 -74.52 -16.22
C THR A 2 48.47 -73.90 -16.50
N LEU A 3 47.45 -74.72 -16.74
CA LEU A 3 46.07 -74.25 -16.95
C LEU A 3 45.57 -73.42 -15.75
N GLY A 4 46.03 -73.75 -14.54
CA GLY A 4 45.71 -73.02 -13.30
C GLY A 4 46.22 -71.57 -13.30
N ASP A 5 47.45 -71.35 -13.78
CA ASP A 5 48.03 -69.99 -13.87
C ASP A 5 47.21 -69.09 -14.80
N LEU A 6 46.71 -69.65 -15.92
CA LEU A 6 45.90 -68.92 -16.89
C LEU A 6 44.55 -68.49 -16.30
N ILE A 7 43.88 -69.39 -15.58
CA ILE A 7 42.60 -69.10 -14.90
C ILE A 7 42.78 -68.03 -13.84
N GLN A 8 43.87 -68.11 -13.06
CA GLN A 8 44.18 -67.13 -12.03
C GLN A 8 44.44 -65.74 -12.63
N ILE A 9 45.19 -65.65 -13.73
CA ILE A 9 45.44 -64.40 -14.46
C ILE A 9 44.12 -63.80 -14.97
N LEU A 10 43.25 -64.62 -15.58
CA LEU A 10 41.94 -64.18 -16.07
C LEU A 10 41.04 -63.67 -14.95
N ALA A 11 41.03 -64.33 -13.80
CA ALA A 11 40.25 -63.91 -12.63
C ALA A 11 40.73 -62.56 -12.09
N VAL A 12 42.06 -62.35 -12.01
CA VAL A 12 42.64 -61.07 -11.59
C VAL A 12 42.28 -59.95 -12.57
N LEU A 13 42.38 -60.20 -13.87
CA LEU A 13 41.99 -59.22 -14.90
C LEU A 13 40.49 -58.87 -14.83
N ALA A 14 39.63 -59.86 -14.62
CA ALA A 14 38.19 -59.63 -14.43
C ALA A 14 37.90 -58.82 -13.16
N ALA A 15 38.59 -59.10 -12.05
CA ALA A 15 38.45 -58.35 -10.81
C ALA A 15 38.90 -56.89 -10.95
N ILE A 16 40.00 -56.64 -11.66
CA ILE A 16 40.46 -55.28 -11.99
C ILE A 16 39.43 -54.57 -12.86
N GLY A 17 38.91 -55.24 -13.90
CA GLY A 17 37.85 -54.70 -14.75
C GLY A 17 36.60 -54.31 -13.96
N ALA A 18 36.13 -55.19 -13.08
CA ALA A 18 34.99 -54.91 -12.20
C ALA A 18 35.25 -53.74 -11.24
N SER A 19 36.46 -53.65 -10.68
CA SER A 19 36.85 -52.53 -9.80
C SER A 19 36.84 -51.20 -10.54
N ILE A 20 37.29 -51.15 -11.79
CA ILE A 20 37.29 -49.93 -12.60
C ILE A 20 35.84 -49.50 -12.91
N VAL A 21 34.99 -50.44 -13.32
CA VAL A 21 33.57 -50.16 -13.59
C VAL A 21 32.86 -49.64 -12.33
N ALA A 22 33.09 -50.25 -11.17
CA ALA A 22 32.53 -49.82 -9.90
C ALA A 22 32.93 -48.37 -9.54
N LEU A 23 34.18 -47.99 -9.77
CA LEU A 23 34.67 -46.62 -9.53
C LEU A 23 34.00 -45.61 -10.49
N ILE A 24 33.86 -45.96 -11.77
CA ILE A 24 33.22 -45.09 -12.76
C ILE A 24 31.74 -44.89 -12.43
N VAL A 25 31.01 -45.96 -12.13
CA VAL A 25 29.60 -45.90 -11.74
C VAL A 25 29.44 -45.07 -10.48
N SER A 26 30.25 -45.32 -9.44
CA SER A 26 30.19 -44.54 -8.20
C SER A 26 30.50 -43.05 -8.43
N ALA A 27 31.50 -42.73 -9.26
CA ALA A 27 31.82 -41.35 -9.60
C ALA A 27 30.69 -40.66 -10.37
N LYS A 28 30.06 -41.37 -11.32
CA LYS A 28 28.91 -40.85 -12.08
C LYS A 28 27.70 -40.62 -11.19
N ASP A 29 27.40 -41.57 -10.31
CA ASP A 29 26.26 -41.49 -9.39
C ASP A 29 26.41 -40.31 -8.42
N ARG A 30 27.62 -40.10 -7.88
CA ARG A 30 27.94 -38.92 -7.06
C ARG A 30 27.81 -37.60 -7.81
N ARG A 31 28.10 -37.55 -9.12
CA ARG A 31 27.92 -36.34 -9.93
C ARG A 31 26.45 -36.07 -10.17
N ASN A 32 25.67 -37.07 -10.59
CA ASN A 32 24.23 -36.96 -10.77
C ASN A 32 23.53 -36.50 -9.49
N ALA A 33 23.84 -37.11 -8.34
CA ALA A 33 23.24 -36.73 -7.07
C ALA A 33 23.54 -35.27 -6.67
N ARG A 34 24.73 -34.76 -7.01
CA ARG A 34 25.09 -33.35 -6.76
C ARG A 34 24.37 -32.40 -7.70
N GLU A 35 24.26 -32.76 -8.98
CA GLU A 35 23.57 -31.95 -9.99
C GLU A 35 22.09 -31.79 -9.63
N ILE A 36 21.41 -32.90 -9.33
CA ILE A 36 20.01 -32.88 -8.86
C ILE A 36 19.88 -32.02 -7.60
N ALA A 37 20.76 -32.20 -6.61
CA ALA A 37 20.70 -31.40 -5.38
C ALA A 37 20.95 -29.89 -5.60
N ILE A 38 21.71 -29.51 -6.63
CA ILE A 38 21.91 -28.09 -6.98
C ILE A 38 20.66 -27.56 -7.67
N GLU A 39 20.10 -28.32 -8.60
CA GLU A 39 18.87 -27.97 -9.33
C GLU A 39 17.69 -27.80 -8.37
N ASP A 40 17.46 -28.78 -7.49
CA ASP A 40 16.41 -28.73 -6.46
C ASP A 40 16.55 -27.49 -5.56
N ARG A 41 17.79 -27.14 -5.18
CA ARG A 41 18.05 -25.94 -4.36
C ARG A 41 17.80 -24.66 -5.14
N ALA A 42 18.16 -24.62 -6.42
CA ALA A 42 17.93 -23.45 -7.26
C ALA A 42 16.43 -23.24 -7.49
N GLU A 43 15.68 -24.31 -7.75
CA GLU A 43 14.23 -24.26 -7.90
C GLU A 43 13.54 -23.85 -6.60
N ALA A 44 13.91 -24.44 -5.47
CA ALA A 44 13.38 -24.05 -4.16
C ALA A 44 13.68 -22.57 -3.82
N ALA A 45 14.88 -22.08 -4.16
CA ALA A 45 15.23 -20.68 -3.97
C ALA A 45 14.41 -19.75 -4.87
N ARG A 46 14.13 -20.16 -6.11
CA ARG A 46 13.29 -19.40 -7.04
C ARG A 46 11.85 -19.32 -6.53
N LEU A 47 11.25 -20.45 -6.16
CA LEU A 47 9.89 -20.49 -5.62
C LEU A 47 9.79 -19.63 -4.34
N ALA A 48 10.75 -19.74 -3.44
CA ALA A 48 10.77 -18.90 -2.24
C ALA A 48 10.93 -17.40 -2.55
N ALA A 49 11.59 -17.03 -3.64
CA ALA A 49 11.68 -15.64 -4.08
C ALA A 49 10.36 -15.15 -4.69
N GLU A 50 9.71 -15.97 -5.50
CA GLU A 50 8.38 -15.70 -6.08
C GLU A 50 7.32 -15.51 -4.99
N ASP A 51 7.25 -16.45 -4.03
CA ASP A 51 6.34 -16.39 -2.89
C ASP A 51 6.52 -15.12 -2.06
N ARG A 52 7.78 -14.68 -1.85
CA ARG A 52 8.07 -13.44 -1.13
C ARG A 52 7.55 -12.21 -1.87
N VAL A 53 7.67 -12.20 -3.20
CA VAL A 53 7.15 -11.09 -4.02
C VAL A 53 5.63 -11.07 -3.97
N GLU A 54 4.98 -12.23 -4.08
CA GLU A 54 3.52 -12.34 -3.99
C GLU A 54 3.00 -11.92 -2.61
N ALA A 55 3.62 -12.42 -1.53
CA ALA A 55 3.27 -12.04 -0.17
C ALA A 55 3.48 -10.54 0.09
N ALA A 56 4.55 -9.95 -0.46
CA ALA A 56 4.80 -8.51 -0.34
C ALA A 56 3.74 -7.67 -1.08
N ARG A 57 3.26 -8.16 -2.24
CA ARG A 57 2.18 -7.52 -3.00
C ARG A 57 0.85 -7.60 -2.25
N ALA A 58 0.45 -8.79 -1.80
CA ALA A 58 -0.76 -8.98 -1.00
C ALA A 58 -0.75 -8.09 0.25
N ALA A 59 0.36 -8.05 0.98
CA ALA A 59 0.50 -7.16 2.14
C ALA A 59 0.45 -5.66 1.79
N ALA A 60 0.87 -5.27 0.60
CA ALA A 60 0.73 -3.89 0.14
C ALA A 60 -0.73 -3.55 -0.21
N ASP A 61 -1.43 -4.46 -0.86
CA ASP A 61 -2.84 -4.30 -1.22
C ASP A 61 -3.74 -4.29 0.03
N ASP A 62 -3.53 -5.21 0.98
CA ASP A 62 -4.24 -5.24 2.26
C ASP A 62 -4.07 -3.92 3.05
N ARG A 63 -2.86 -3.35 3.03
CA ARG A 63 -2.60 -2.04 3.66
C ARG A 63 -3.37 -0.92 2.97
N ARG A 64 -3.42 -0.91 1.64
CA ARG A 64 -4.18 0.08 0.86
C ARG A 64 -5.67 -0.02 1.16
N GLU A 65 -6.23 -1.22 1.17
CA GLU A 65 -7.63 -1.44 1.49
C GLU A 65 -7.95 -1.01 2.93
N SER A 66 -7.07 -1.32 3.88
CA SER A 66 -7.22 -0.89 5.27
C SER A 66 -7.23 0.63 5.41
N LEU A 67 -6.34 1.33 4.71
CA LEU A 67 -6.30 2.80 4.71
C LEU A 67 -7.56 3.40 4.06
N ARG A 68 -8.01 2.82 2.94
CA ARG A 68 -9.26 3.23 2.27
C ARG A 68 -10.46 3.05 3.18
N HIS A 69 -10.57 1.93 3.87
CA HIS A 69 -11.65 1.65 4.80
C HIS A 69 -11.63 2.63 5.99
N ALA A 70 -10.45 2.90 6.57
CA ALA A 70 -10.31 3.88 7.65
C ALA A 70 -10.71 5.29 7.20
N TYR A 71 -10.32 5.69 5.99
CA TYR A 71 -10.68 6.98 5.40
C TYR A 71 -12.20 7.10 5.20
N LEU A 72 -12.85 6.07 4.64
CA LEU A 72 -14.30 6.07 4.44
C LEU A 72 -15.09 6.10 5.75
N LEU A 73 -14.62 5.37 6.79
CA LEU A 73 -15.22 5.44 8.12
C LEU A 73 -15.09 6.84 8.72
N HIS A 74 -13.95 7.50 8.51
CA HIS A 74 -13.78 8.89 8.93
C HIS A 74 -14.74 9.84 8.19
N GLU A 75 -14.85 9.74 6.87
CA GLU A 75 -15.81 10.53 6.09
C GLU A 75 -17.26 10.30 6.57
N LEU A 76 -17.62 9.04 6.86
CA LEU A 76 -18.94 8.69 7.39
C LEU A 76 -19.19 9.33 8.77
N GLU A 77 -18.21 9.30 9.67
CA GLU A 77 -18.32 9.95 10.98
C GLU A 77 -18.48 11.46 10.85
N THR A 78 -17.69 12.09 9.97
CA THR A 78 -17.75 13.53 9.69
C THR A 78 -19.11 13.92 9.10
N LEU A 79 -19.65 13.11 8.17
CA LEU A 79 -21.00 13.29 7.63
C LEU A 79 -22.08 13.13 8.69
N ALA A 80 -21.96 12.13 9.57
CA ALA A 80 -22.92 11.92 10.66
C ALA A 80 -22.93 13.11 11.62
N LYS A 81 -21.76 13.66 11.98
CA LYS A 81 -21.64 14.88 12.78
C LYS A 81 -22.27 16.08 12.10
N LEU A 82 -22.00 16.27 10.80
CA LEU A 82 -22.60 17.36 10.03
C LEU A 82 -24.13 17.23 9.99
N LEU A 83 -24.63 16.03 9.74
CA LEU A 83 -26.06 15.76 9.71
C LEU A 83 -26.72 16.08 11.06
N VAL A 84 -26.11 15.67 12.18
CA VAL A 84 -26.61 16.01 13.52
C VAL A 84 -26.59 17.52 13.75
N ASN A 85 -25.51 18.20 13.38
CA ASN A 85 -25.39 19.65 13.51
C ASN A 85 -26.49 20.38 12.70
N LEU A 86 -26.71 19.99 11.45
CA LEU A 86 -27.76 20.55 10.59
C LEU A 86 -29.18 20.24 11.10
N ASN A 87 -29.41 19.01 11.60
CA ASN A 87 -30.72 18.57 12.08
C ASN A 87 -31.11 19.15 13.43
N ARG A 88 -30.15 19.55 14.27
CA ARG A 88 -30.43 20.24 15.54
C ARG A 88 -31.19 21.55 15.34
N GLY A 89 -31.16 22.11 14.13
CA GLY A 89 -31.77 23.39 13.82
C GLY A 89 -31.02 24.56 14.47
N GLY A 90 -31.27 25.77 14.00
CA GLY A 90 -30.63 26.96 14.57
C GLY A 90 -31.03 27.16 16.03
N SER A 91 -30.05 27.26 16.92
CA SER A 91 -30.31 27.67 18.31
C SER A 91 -30.84 29.11 18.36
N ALA A 92 -31.81 29.38 19.24
CA ALA A 92 -32.26 30.74 19.53
C ALA A 92 -31.15 31.56 20.23
N ASP A 93 -30.18 30.89 20.84
CA ASP A 93 -28.96 31.52 21.32
C ASP A 93 -28.02 31.83 20.15
N LYS A 94 -27.73 33.13 19.97
CA LYS A 94 -26.83 33.64 18.93
C LYS A 94 -25.42 33.09 19.06
N GLN A 95 -24.92 32.84 20.27
CA GLN A 95 -23.57 32.28 20.45
C GLN A 95 -23.53 30.83 20.01
N GLU A 96 -24.53 30.04 20.42
CA GLU A 96 -24.63 28.65 20.00
C GLU A 96 -24.82 28.52 18.48
N SER A 97 -25.67 29.35 17.87
CA SER A 97 -25.85 29.38 16.42
C SER A 97 -24.53 29.67 15.67
N LYS A 98 -23.72 30.60 16.17
CA LYS A 98 -22.38 30.87 15.62
C LYS A 98 -21.42 29.69 15.76
N ARG A 99 -21.39 29.03 16.93
CA ARG A 99 -20.57 27.84 17.15
C ARG A 99 -20.94 26.71 16.21
N MET A 100 -22.24 26.41 16.10
CA MET A 100 -22.75 25.37 15.21
C MET A 100 -22.44 25.68 13.74
N GLY A 101 -22.58 26.94 13.31
CA GLY A 101 -22.25 27.36 11.96
C GLY A 101 -20.76 27.22 11.63
N ALA A 102 -19.88 27.56 12.57
CA ALA A 102 -18.44 27.36 12.43
C ALA A 102 -18.07 25.87 12.35
N GLU A 103 -18.65 25.04 13.23
CA GLU A 103 -18.46 23.59 13.19
C GLU A 103 -18.93 23.00 11.85
N ALA A 104 -20.12 23.37 11.39
CA ALA A 104 -20.65 22.91 10.10
C ALA A 104 -19.73 23.30 8.93
N LEU A 105 -19.18 24.52 8.94
CA LEU A 105 -18.23 24.97 7.93
C LEU A 105 -16.95 24.13 7.94
N THR A 106 -16.40 23.85 9.11
CA THR A 106 -15.22 22.98 9.24
C THR A 106 -15.49 21.56 8.73
N LEU A 107 -16.64 20.98 9.07
CA LEU A 107 -17.02 19.64 8.61
C LEU A 107 -17.23 19.58 7.10
N ILE A 108 -17.83 20.62 6.50
CA ILE A 108 -17.94 20.74 5.04
C ILE A 108 -16.54 20.85 4.41
N GLY A 109 -15.65 21.66 5.02
CA GLY A 109 -14.24 21.78 4.67
C GLY A 109 -13.52 20.42 4.64
N GLN A 110 -13.77 19.58 5.65
CA GLN A 110 -13.16 18.26 5.76
C GLN A 110 -13.67 17.25 4.72
N LEU A 111 -14.93 17.37 4.30
CA LEU A 111 -15.53 16.44 3.34
C LEU A 111 -15.22 16.80 1.89
N GLY A 112 -14.91 18.05 1.60
CA GLY A 112 -14.54 18.49 0.26
C GLY A 112 -15.73 18.65 -0.70
N GLU A 113 -15.43 19.18 -1.88
CA GLU A 113 -16.40 19.40 -2.95
C GLU A 113 -17.02 18.10 -3.47
N GLU A 114 -16.22 17.04 -3.60
CA GLU A 114 -16.66 15.77 -4.18
C GLU A 114 -17.82 15.13 -3.41
N ARG A 115 -17.78 15.19 -2.07
CA ARG A 115 -18.82 14.62 -1.21
C ARG A 115 -20.01 15.55 -1.04
N LEU A 116 -19.77 16.87 -0.98
CA LEU A 116 -20.80 17.87 -0.68
C LEU A 116 -20.77 19.05 -1.66
N PRO A 117 -20.97 18.83 -2.97
CA PRO A 117 -20.68 19.84 -4.00
C PRO A 117 -21.51 21.11 -3.82
N LYS A 118 -22.77 20.97 -3.42
CA LYS A 118 -23.65 22.12 -3.17
C LYS A 118 -23.22 22.92 -1.94
N LEU A 119 -23.05 22.26 -0.79
CA LEU A 119 -22.71 22.94 0.47
C LEU A 119 -21.30 23.51 0.43
N TRP A 120 -20.38 22.85 -0.27
CA TRP A 120 -19.04 23.34 -0.52
C TRP A 120 -19.05 24.68 -1.24
N ASN A 121 -19.71 24.73 -2.41
CA ASN A 121 -19.84 25.93 -3.22
C ASN A 121 -20.57 27.07 -2.50
N GLU A 122 -21.58 26.73 -1.70
CA GLU A 122 -22.37 27.72 -0.95
C GLU A 122 -21.66 28.26 0.30
N ARG A 123 -20.80 27.47 0.96
CA ARG A 123 -20.30 27.80 2.31
C ARG A 123 -18.78 27.81 2.47
N ALA A 124 -18.08 26.83 1.93
CA ALA A 124 -16.63 26.68 2.12
C ALA A 124 -15.84 27.48 1.06
N GLY A 125 -16.29 27.44 -0.19
CA GLY A 125 -15.59 28.05 -1.32
C GLY A 125 -14.30 27.31 -1.69
N ASP A 126 -13.85 27.53 -2.92
CA ASP A 126 -12.66 26.88 -3.49
C ASP A 126 -11.39 27.33 -2.78
N GLU A 127 -10.33 26.52 -2.86
CA GLU A 127 -9.04 26.84 -2.23
C GLU A 127 -8.48 28.19 -2.69
N GLU A 128 -8.71 28.54 -3.97
CA GLU A 128 -8.33 29.85 -4.50
C GLU A 128 -9.08 30.99 -3.80
N LYS A 129 -10.38 30.83 -3.53
CA LYS A 129 -11.18 31.80 -2.78
C LYS A 129 -10.71 31.91 -1.34
N LEU A 130 -10.37 30.78 -0.70
CA LEU A 130 -9.83 30.74 0.65
C LEU A 130 -8.47 31.46 0.74
N ARG A 131 -7.57 31.22 -0.23
CA ARG A 131 -6.27 31.92 -0.32
C ARG A 131 -6.45 33.41 -0.60
N ALA A 132 -7.37 33.78 -1.48
CA ALA A 132 -7.69 35.18 -1.76
C ALA A 132 -8.21 35.88 -0.50
N ALA A 133 -9.09 35.23 0.27
CA ALA A 133 -9.61 35.75 1.54
C ALA A 133 -8.51 35.84 2.62
N TYR A 134 -7.60 34.87 2.70
CA TYR A 134 -6.47 34.91 3.63
C TYR A 134 -5.54 36.09 3.37
N ASN A 135 -5.29 36.38 2.09
CA ASN A 135 -4.42 37.48 1.65
C ASN A 135 -5.09 38.87 1.71
N ASP A 136 -6.38 38.96 2.03
CA ASP A 136 -7.10 40.22 2.16
C ASP A 136 -6.52 41.06 3.33
N PRO A 137 -6.00 42.28 3.07
CA PRO A 137 -5.47 43.16 4.11
C PRO A 137 -6.51 43.59 5.14
N GLU A 138 -7.79 43.66 4.77
CA GLU A 138 -8.88 44.12 5.65
C GLU A 138 -9.43 42.99 6.53
N MET A 139 -9.01 41.75 6.32
CA MET A 139 -9.52 40.60 7.06
C MET A 139 -8.98 40.57 8.50
N PRO A 140 -9.85 40.46 9.51
CA PRO A 140 -9.44 40.31 10.91
C PRO A 140 -8.52 39.10 11.11
N GLU A 141 -7.51 39.25 11.98
CA GLU A 141 -6.47 38.24 12.24
C GLU A 141 -7.06 36.87 12.66
N TYR A 142 -8.02 36.85 13.58
CA TYR A 142 -8.68 35.59 13.98
C TYR A 142 -9.38 34.84 12.84
N LYS A 143 -9.78 35.53 11.77
CA LYS A 143 -10.33 34.88 10.56
C LYS A 143 -9.22 34.34 9.67
N LYS A 144 -8.09 35.05 9.59
CA LYS A 144 -6.89 34.57 8.88
C LYS A 144 -6.37 33.29 9.51
N ASP A 145 -6.30 33.21 10.84
CA ASP A 145 -5.90 32.00 11.56
C ASP A 145 -6.83 30.81 11.25
N ALA A 146 -8.15 31.07 11.18
CA ALA A 146 -9.12 30.04 10.82
C ALA A 146 -8.97 29.56 9.36
N LEU A 147 -8.71 30.49 8.43
CA LEU A 147 -8.45 30.17 7.02
C LEU A 147 -7.14 29.41 6.85
N GLU A 148 -6.09 29.77 7.57
CA GLU A 148 -4.81 29.05 7.57
C GLU A 148 -5.00 27.61 8.06
N ALA A 149 -5.70 27.42 9.17
CA ALA A 149 -6.03 26.09 9.68
C ALA A 149 -6.85 25.27 8.66
N GLN A 150 -7.82 25.88 7.99
CA GLN A 150 -8.62 25.21 6.97
C GLN A 150 -7.77 24.82 5.74
N LEU A 151 -6.88 25.70 5.28
CA LEU A 151 -5.93 25.39 4.19
C LEU A 151 -5.00 24.24 4.58
N ALA A 152 -4.51 24.20 5.81
CA ALA A 152 -3.69 23.10 6.32
C ALA A 152 -4.45 21.78 6.34
N VAL A 153 -5.72 21.78 6.78
CA VAL A 153 -6.60 20.60 6.73
C VAL A 153 -6.79 20.13 5.29
N HIS A 154 -7.05 21.03 4.34
CA HIS A 154 -7.20 20.67 2.93
C HIS A 154 -5.90 20.09 2.34
N ALA A 155 -4.74 20.60 2.74
CA ALA A 155 -3.45 20.06 2.30
C ALA A 155 -3.23 18.62 2.81
N ILE A 156 -3.50 18.37 4.09
CA ILE A 156 -3.40 17.03 4.69
C ILE A 156 -4.38 16.06 4.04
N LEU A 157 -5.63 16.46 3.82
CA LEU A 157 -6.64 15.60 3.20
C LEU A 157 -6.27 15.22 1.76
N ARG A 158 -5.66 16.14 1.01
CA ARG A 158 -5.15 15.86 -0.34
C ARG A 158 -4.01 14.85 -0.32
N GLU A 159 -3.09 14.98 0.65
CA GLU A 159 -2.01 14.01 0.83
C GLU A 159 -2.54 12.62 1.19
N ILE A 160 -3.48 12.55 2.15
CA ILE A 160 -4.15 11.29 2.52
C ILE A 160 -4.85 10.68 1.30
N ARG A 161 -5.57 11.49 0.52
CA ARG A 161 -6.25 11.03 -0.69
C ARG A 161 -5.26 10.49 -1.72
N GLY A 162 -4.13 11.16 -1.95
CA GLY A 162 -3.08 10.67 -2.86
C GLY A 162 -2.43 9.35 -2.40
N ILE A 163 -2.40 9.09 -1.08
CA ILE A 163 -1.94 7.81 -0.52
C ILE A 163 -2.99 6.71 -0.70
N VAL A 164 -4.26 7.03 -0.50
CA VAL A 164 -5.39 6.08 -0.55
C VAL A 164 -5.79 5.72 -1.98
N ASP A 165 -5.80 6.71 -2.88
CA ASP A 165 -6.20 6.56 -4.27
C ASP A 165 -5.21 7.29 -5.22
N PRO A 166 -4.04 6.67 -5.49
CA PRO A 166 -3.01 7.31 -6.31
C PRO A 166 -3.45 7.53 -7.75
N ASP A 167 -4.33 6.68 -8.29
CA ASP A 167 -4.80 6.75 -9.68
C ASP A 167 -5.76 7.95 -9.89
N GLU A 168 -6.54 8.31 -8.86
CA GLU A 168 -7.45 9.46 -8.90
C GLU A 168 -6.71 10.81 -8.78
N SER A 169 -5.60 10.84 -8.02
CA SER A 169 -4.79 12.05 -7.81
C SER A 169 -4.01 12.52 -9.06
N ALA A 170 -3.79 11.63 -10.03
CA ALA A 170 -3.12 11.97 -11.29
C ALA A 170 -4.04 12.73 -12.27
N VAL A 171 -5.36 12.62 -12.11
CA VAL A 171 -6.34 13.25 -13.02
C VAL A 171 -6.62 14.70 -12.63
N SER A 172 -6.49 15.07 -11.36
CA SER A 172 -6.79 16.43 -10.86
C SER A 172 -5.70 17.48 -11.11
N VAL A 173 -4.57 17.12 -11.73
CA VAL A 173 -3.47 18.06 -12.01
C VAL A 173 -3.58 18.70 -13.41
N ASP A 174 -4.38 18.11 -14.31
CA ASP A 174 -4.54 18.55 -15.70
C ASP A 174 -5.89 19.26 -15.99
N SER A 175 -6.68 19.62 -14.97
CA SER A 175 -7.99 20.29 -15.13
C SER A 175 -8.00 21.71 -14.56
#